data_AF-A0AA36CUQ1-F1
#
_entry.id   AF-A0AA36CUQ1-F1
#
_cell.length_a   1.000
_cell.length_b   1.000
_cell.length_c   1.000
_cell.angle_alpha   90.00
_cell.angle_beta   90.00
_cell.angle_gamma   90.00
#
_symmetry.space_group_name_H-M   'P 1'
#
loop_
_entity.id
_entity.type
_entity.pdbx_description
1 polymer ?
#
loop_
_entity_poly.entity_id
_entity_poly.type
_entity_poly.pdbx_seq_one_letter_code
_entity_poly.pdbx_strand_id
1 'polypeptide(L)'
;MLITTVVIAALSCYALAGPVPMEIKIEDIDWKNGGEEMFMKILRRNRPVAPPSPCPEGWVFSREFAACYKKIVNVNFEEAEAECKKEGANLASIHSDAENQLLYKMVKTETPRFSDQDQLLLGARRVDGEWMWIDGTKFDYKPWAQGEPNDWQYTSEEAEERFEDCVAMYTSPLGSNEPVHPYLGRWNDNVCEGTYEAAICKKKPHYIHKIF
;
A
#
# COMPACT_ATOMS: atom_id res chain seq x y z
N MET A 1 5.72 12.33 41.64
CA MET A 1 6.32 12.98 40.46
C MET A 1 6.06 12.24 39.14
N LEU A 2 5.96 10.90 39.09
CA LEU A 2 5.64 10.19 37.83
C LEU A 2 4.17 10.27 37.41
N ILE A 3 3.23 10.34 38.36
CA ILE A 3 1.77 10.30 38.09
C ILE A 3 1.30 11.55 37.35
N THR A 4 1.82 12.73 37.70
CA THR A 4 1.45 14.01 37.11
C THR A 4 1.82 14.08 35.62
N THR A 5 2.95 13.50 35.23
CA THR A 5 3.46 13.53 33.85
C THR A 5 2.64 12.67 32.90
N VAL A 6 2.16 11.50 33.35
CA VAL A 6 1.31 10.60 32.56
C VAL A 6 -0.07 11.22 32.30
N VAL A 7 -0.63 11.92 33.31
CA VAL A 7 -1.92 12.61 33.21
C VAL A 7 -1.87 13.78 32.22
N ILE A 8 -0.78 14.54 32.22
CA ILE A 8 -0.56 15.65 31.26
C ILE A 8 -0.49 15.12 29.82
N ALA A 9 0.23 14.01 29.59
CA ALA A 9 0.36 13.42 28.25
C ALA A 9 -0.98 12.91 27.67
N ALA A 10 -1.85 12.36 28.53
CA ALA A 10 -3.19 11.95 28.12
C ALA A 10 -4.04 13.16 27.72
N LEU A 11 -4.03 14.24 28.51
CA LEU A 11 -4.78 15.48 28.26
C LEU A 11 -4.39 16.16 26.93
N SER A 12 -3.12 16.11 26.54
CA SER A 12 -2.67 16.64 25.23
C SER A 12 -3.27 15.91 24.02
N CYS A 13 -3.67 14.63 24.15
CA CYS A 13 -4.38 13.91 23.08
C CYS A 13 -5.88 14.23 23.02
N TYR A 14 -6.48 14.71 24.11
CA TYR A 14 -7.93 14.97 24.18
C TYR A 14 -8.36 16.31 23.55
N ALA A 15 -7.43 17.25 23.30
CA ALA A 15 -7.75 18.58 22.78
C ALA A 15 -8.17 18.65 21.29
N LEU A 16 -8.26 17.51 20.58
CA LEU A 16 -8.58 17.47 19.15
C LEU A 16 -9.94 16.82 18.80
N ALA A 17 -10.71 16.36 19.78
CA ALA A 17 -12.04 15.80 19.56
C ALA A 17 -13.09 16.68 20.26
N GLY A 18 -14.18 17.00 19.54
CA GLY A 18 -15.25 17.91 20.00
C GLY A 18 -15.93 17.51 21.32
N PRO A 19 -16.94 18.29 21.78
CA PRO A 19 -17.37 18.30 23.16
C PRO A 19 -18.07 16.98 23.53
N VAL A 20 -17.46 16.23 24.46
CA VAL A 20 -18.10 15.08 25.11
C VAL A 20 -18.73 15.58 26.42
N PRO A 21 -20.05 15.40 26.64
CA PRO A 21 -20.69 15.86 27.86
C PRO A 21 -20.52 14.82 28.97
N MET A 22 -19.37 14.81 29.63
CA MET A 22 -19.20 14.30 31.00
C MET A 22 -17.85 14.73 31.55
N GLU A 23 -17.78 15.91 32.17
CA GLU A 23 -16.60 16.30 32.95
C GLU A 23 -16.58 15.48 34.24
N ILE A 24 -15.89 14.34 34.22
CA ILE A 24 -15.51 13.65 35.44
C ILE A 24 -14.31 14.41 36.01
N LYS A 25 -14.54 15.16 37.08
CA LYS A 25 -13.47 15.91 37.73
C LYS A 25 -12.56 14.90 38.43
N ILE A 26 -11.29 14.91 38.06
CA ILE A 26 -10.25 13.98 38.56
C ILE A 26 -10.12 14.04 40.10
N GLU A 27 -10.47 15.19 40.68
CA GLU A 27 -10.52 15.46 42.13
C GLU A 27 -11.60 14.66 42.88
N ASP A 28 -12.64 14.17 42.19
CA ASP A 28 -13.73 13.41 42.79
C ASP A 28 -13.46 11.88 42.82
N ILE A 29 -12.31 11.43 42.29
CA ILE A 29 -11.95 10.00 42.23
C ILE A 29 -11.17 9.61 43.49
N ASP A 30 -11.72 8.66 44.26
CA ASP A 30 -11.01 8.04 45.38
C ASP A 30 -9.97 7.02 44.87
N TRP A 31 -8.77 7.51 44.59
CA TRP A 31 -7.64 6.72 44.08
C TRP A 31 -7.14 5.64 45.06
N LYS A 32 -7.46 5.74 46.35
CA LYS A 32 -7.00 4.76 47.36
C LYS A 32 -7.95 3.56 47.48
N ASN A 33 -9.21 3.72 47.08
CA ASN A 33 -10.23 2.67 47.16
C ASN A 33 -10.86 2.39 45.78
N GLY A 34 -10.08 1.78 44.88
CA GLY A 34 -10.61 1.28 43.59
C GLY A 34 -10.86 2.34 42.51
N GLY A 35 -10.49 3.61 42.76
CA GLY A 35 -10.59 4.70 41.78
C GLY A 35 -9.83 4.43 40.47
N GLU A 36 -8.70 3.71 40.53
CA GLU A 36 -7.96 3.29 39.32
C GLU A 36 -8.77 2.35 38.43
N GLU A 37 -9.43 1.34 39.02
CA GLU A 37 -10.25 0.39 38.27
C GLU A 37 -11.49 1.10 37.68
N MET A 38 -12.11 2.00 38.46
CA MET A 38 -13.24 2.80 38.01
C MET A 38 -12.85 3.73 36.85
N PHE A 39 -11.73 4.45 36.97
CA PHE A 39 -11.20 5.32 35.92
C PHE A 39 -10.86 4.54 34.65
N MET A 40 -10.23 3.37 34.78
CA MET A 40 -9.94 2.50 33.62
C MET A 40 -11.22 1.95 32.96
N LYS A 41 -12.28 1.66 33.72
CA LYS A 41 -13.60 1.31 33.16
C LYS A 41 -14.23 2.47 32.41
N ILE A 42 -14.14 3.70 32.95
CA ILE A 42 -14.62 4.92 32.30
C ILE A 42 -13.87 5.17 31.00
N LEU A 43 -12.54 5.10 31.00
CA LEU A 43 -11.72 5.28 29.79
C LEU A 43 -12.03 4.22 28.72
N ARG A 44 -12.32 2.98 29.13
CA ARG A 44 -12.75 1.92 28.20
C ARG A 44 -14.13 2.20 27.62
N ARG A 45 -15.07 2.67 28.46
CA ARG A 45 -16.46 2.96 28.07
C ARG A 45 -16.58 4.20 27.19
N ASN A 46 -15.72 5.19 27.42
CA ASN A 46 -15.69 6.47 26.71
C ASN A 46 -14.54 6.55 25.70
N ARG A 47 -14.02 5.40 25.24
CA ARG A 47 -13.00 5.40 24.18
C ARG A 47 -13.60 6.13 22.97
N PRO A 48 -12.96 7.20 22.46
CA PRO A 48 -13.42 7.85 21.25
C PRO A 48 -13.53 6.80 20.14
N VAL A 49 -14.71 6.70 19.53
CA VAL A 49 -14.86 5.86 18.34
C VAL A 49 -13.94 6.47 17.29
N ALA A 50 -12.93 5.71 16.86
CA ALA A 50 -12.05 6.17 15.79
C ALA A 50 -12.93 6.53 14.59
N PRO A 51 -12.65 7.64 13.89
CA PRO A 51 -13.39 7.96 12.68
C PRO A 51 -13.32 6.76 11.73
N PRO A 52 -14.40 6.46 10.99
CA PRO A 52 -14.42 5.30 10.11
C PRO A 52 -13.26 5.39 9.11
N SER A 53 -12.60 4.25 8.88
CA SER A 53 -11.46 4.15 7.96
C SER A 53 -11.87 4.69 6.58
N PRO A 54 -11.05 5.56 5.94
CA PRO A 54 -11.33 6.03 4.58
C PRO A 54 -11.36 4.91 3.52
N CYS A 55 -10.79 3.77 3.85
CA CYS A 55 -10.71 2.59 2.99
C CYS A 55 -11.52 1.42 3.58
N PRO A 56 -12.03 0.52 2.72
CA PRO A 56 -12.69 -0.70 3.19
C PRO A 56 -11.74 -1.60 4.00
N GLU A 57 -12.31 -2.56 4.71
CA GLU A 57 -11.52 -3.52 5.50
C GLU A 57 -10.50 -4.26 4.62
N GLY A 58 -9.27 -4.42 5.15
CA GLY A 58 -8.16 -5.05 4.43
C GLY A 58 -7.43 -4.13 3.44
N TRP A 59 -7.82 -2.85 3.34
CA TRP A 59 -7.13 -1.84 2.53
C TRP A 59 -6.31 -0.88 3.39
N VAL A 60 -5.15 -0.48 2.88
CA VAL A 60 -4.26 0.50 3.53
C VAL A 60 -4.49 1.87 2.93
N PHE A 61 -4.82 2.87 3.76
CA PHE A 61 -4.99 4.25 3.34
C PHE A 61 -3.64 4.99 3.29
N SER A 62 -3.29 5.57 2.14
CA SER A 62 -2.26 6.60 2.04
C SER A 62 -2.90 7.98 2.09
N ARG A 63 -2.50 8.79 3.08
CA ARG A 63 -2.88 10.20 3.17
C ARG A 63 -2.24 11.03 2.05
N GLU A 64 -1.00 10.73 1.71
CA GLU A 64 -0.21 11.47 0.70
C GLU A 64 -0.84 11.36 -0.69
N PHE A 65 -1.31 10.17 -1.06
CA PHE A 65 -1.94 9.92 -2.36
C PHE A 65 -3.46 9.98 -2.32
N ALA A 66 -4.04 10.21 -1.13
CA ALA A 66 -5.49 10.13 -0.89
C ALA A 66 -6.10 8.88 -1.56
N ALA A 67 -5.46 7.72 -1.37
CA ALA A 67 -5.75 6.47 -2.07
C ALA A 67 -5.68 5.26 -1.12
N CYS A 68 -6.41 4.21 -1.50
CA CYS A 68 -6.46 2.93 -0.81
C CYS A 68 -5.69 1.89 -1.62
N TYR A 69 -4.83 1.12 -0.96
CA TYR A 69 -4.02 0.07 -1.58
C TYR A 69 -4.30 -1.28 -0.93
N LYS A 70 -4.32 -2.36 -1.72
CA LYS A 70 -4.45 -3.74 -1.23
C LYS A 70 -3.52 -4.66 -2.00
N LYS A 71 -2.76 -5.48 -1.27
CA LYS A 71 -1.91 -6.51 -1.85
C LYS A 71 -2.72 -7.76 -2.17
N ILE A 72 -2.52 -8.29 -3.36
CA ILE A 72 -2.92 -9.64 -3.78
C ILE A 72 -1.66 -10.43 -4.17
N VAL A 73 -1.72 -11.75 -4.15
CA VAL A 73 -0.53 -12.61 -4.28
C VAL A 73 -0.76 -13.77 -5.23
N ASN A 74 0.31 -14.28 -5.86
CA ASN A 74 0.30 -15.42 -6.77
C ASN A 74 -0.71 -15.27 -7.91
N VAL A 75 -0.55 -14.24 -8.72
CA VAL A 75 -1.48 -13.86 -9.80
C VAL A 75 -0.72 -13.51 -11.07
N ASN A 76 -1.31 -13.81 -12.23
CA ASN A 76 -0.93 -13.17 -13.50
C ASN A 76 -1.68 -11.84 -13.71
N PHE A 77 -1.45 -11.17 -14.83
CA PHE A 77 -2.03 -9.86 -15.10
C PHE A 77 -3.57 -9.87 -15.15
N GLU A 78 -4.15 -10.81 -15.88
CA GLU A 78 -5.60 -10.92 -16.06
C GLU A 78 -6.30 -11.27 -14.74
N GLU A 79 -5.73 -12.18 -13.96
CA GLU A 79 -6.21 -12.55 -12.63
C GLU A 79 -6.15 -11.36 -11.67
N ALA A 80 -5.03 -10.63 -11.68
CA ALA A 80 -4.81 -9.48 -10.82
C ALA A 80 -5.78 -8.33 -11.17
N GLU A 81 -5.97 -8.04 -12.46
CA GLU A 81 -6.95 -7.06 -12.93
C GLU A 81 -8.37 -7.45 -12.52
N ALA A 82 -8.76 -8.71 -12.75
CA ALA A 82 -10.08 -9.21 -12.38
C ALA A 82 -10.34 -9.10 -10.88
N GLU A 83 -9.36 -9.45 -10.04
CA GLU A 83 -9.49 -9.38 -8.58
C GLU A 83 -9.62 -7.94 -8.09
N CYS A 84 -8.81 -7.01 -8.61
CA CYS A 84 -8.95 -5.60 -8.29
C CYS A 84 -10.32 -5.05 -8.72
N LYS A 85 -10.79 -5.42 -9.92
CA LYS A 85 -12.11 -4.99 -10.43
C LYS A 85 -13.27 -5.49 -9.58
N LYS A 86 -13.23 -6.72 -9.05
CA LYS A 86 -14.25 -7.25 -8.12
C LYS A 86 -14.43 -6.37 -6.89
N GLU A 87 -13.38 -5.67 -6.46
CA GLU A 87 -13.41 -4.76 -5.31
C GLU A 87 -13.59 -3.28 -5.69
N GLY A 88 -13.96 -2.98 -6.93
CA GLY A 88 -14.13 -1.61 -7.42
C GLY A 88 -12.82 -0.83 -7.49
N ALA A 89 -11.72 -1.51 -7.79
CA ALA A 89 -10.38 -0.95 -7.92
C ALA A 89 -9.77 -1.30 -9.29
N ASN A 90 -8.59 -0.74 -9.58
CA ASN A 90 -7.74 -1.17 -10.68
C ASN A 90 -6.41 -1.68 -10.11
N LEU A 91 -5.61 -2.37 -10.92
CA LEU A 91 -4.19 -2.53 -10.60
C LEU A 91 -3.54 -1.15 -10.47
N ALA A 92 -2.56 -1.05 -9.58
CA ALA A 92 -1.99 0.23 -9.20
C ALA A 92 -1.21 0.88 -10.33
N SER A 93 -1.57 2.13 -10.61
CA SER A 93 -0.75 3.12 -11.30
C SER A 93 0.19 3.82 -10.35
N ILE A 94 1.33 4.31 -10.87
CA ILE A 94 2.35 5.04 -10.11
C ILE A 94 2.70 6.32 -10.87
N HIS A 95 2.64 7.47 -10.17
CA HIS A 95 2.89 8.79 -10.77
C HIS A 95 4.02 9.59 -10.10
N SER A 96 4.72 8.99 -9.14
CA SER A 96 5.83 9.65 -8.45
C SER A 96 6.77 8.64 -7.80
N ASP A 97 8.00 9.08 -7.51
CA ASP A 97 8.95 8.27 -6.74
C ASP A 97 8.42 7.93 -5.34
N ALA A 98 7.73 8.86 -4.68
CA ALA A 98 7.13 8.61 -3.38
C ALA A 98 6.09 7.47 -3.43
N GLU A 99 5.25 7.44 -4.47
CA GLU A 99 4.26 6.36 -4.65
C GLU A 99 4.94 5.03 -4.98
N ASN A 100 5.98 5.07 -5.81
CA ASN A 100 6.79 3.89 -6.14
C ASN A 100 7.42 3.28 -4.89
N GLN A 101 8.04 4.12 -4.05
CA GLN A 101 8.64 3.71 -2.79
C GLN A 101 7.61 3.18 -1.80
N LEU A 102 6.40 3.74 -1.77
CA LEU A 102 5.30 3.21 -0.97
C LEU A 102 4.98 1.77 -1.39
N LEU A 103 4.73 1.54 -2.68
CA LEU A 103 4.37 0.21 -3.17
C LEU A 103 5.50 -0.80 -2.98
N TYR A 104 6.74 -0.41 -3.29
CA TYR A 104 7.92 -1.22 -3.01
C TYR A 104 7.97 -1.67 -1.54
N LYS A 105 7.80 -0.74 -0.58
CA LYS A 105 7.83 -1.06 0.86
C LYS A 105 6.68 -1.96 1.31
N MET A 106 5.55 -1.97 0.61
CA MET A 106 4.42 -2.86 0.95
C MET A 106 4.71 -4.33 0.65
N VAL A 107 5.67 -4.62 -0.23
CA VAL A 107 5.91 -5.96 -0.75
C VAL A 107 7.36 -6.43 -0.63
N LYS A 108 8.32 -5.52 -0.40
CA LYS A 108 9.74 -5.87 -0.34
C LYS A 108 10.02 -6.99 0.66
N THR A 109 10.99 -7.83 0.32
CA THR A 109 11.50 -8.87 1.20
C THR A 109 13.03 -8.83 1.21
N GLU A 110 13.61 -9.12 2.38
CA GLU A 110 15.06 -9.25 2.53
C GLU A 110 15.54 -10.67 2.13
N THR A 111 14.62 -11.62 1.95
CA THR A 111 14.93 -12.97 1.48
C THR A 111 15.23 -12.91 -0.02
N PRO A 112 16.43 -13.32 -0.47
CA PRO A 112 16.73 -13.44 -1.89
C PRO A 112 15.76 -14.42 -2.53
N ARG A 113 15.19 -14.00 -3.66
CA ARG A 113 14.38 -14.85 -4.51
C ARG A 113 14.98 -14.88 -5.91
N PHE A 114 14.73 -15.96 -6.65
CA PHE A 114 15.54 -16.35 -7.81
C PHE A 114 14.72 -16.49 -9.11
N SER A 115 13.40 -16.25 -9.04
CA SER A 115 12.52 -16.26 -10.19
C SER A 115 12.30 -14.85 -10.73
N ASP A 116 12.19 -14.71 -12.05
CA ASP A 116 11.81 -13.44 -12.70
C ASP A 116 10.40 -12.99 -12.29
N GLN A 117 9.58 -13.89 -11.75
CA GLN A 117 8.26 -13.57 -11.23
C GLN A 117 8.24 -13.24 -9.72
N ASP A 118 9.40 -13.23 -9.05
CA ASP A 118 9.57 -12.72 -7.70
C ASP A 118 9.64 -11.17 -7.70
N GLN A 119 8.64 -10.57 -8.33
CA GLN A 119 8.49 -9.14 -8.58
C GLN A 119 7.06 -8.71 -8.26
N LEU A 120 6.85 -7.40 -8.15
CA LEU A 120 5.53 -6.81 -7.99
C LEU A 120 4.95 -6.43 -9.34
N LEU A 121 3.82 -7.04 -9.71
CA LEU A 121 3.05 -6.68 -10.88
C LEU A 121 2.33 -5.34 -10.69
N LEU A 122 2.42 -4.47 -11.68
CA LEU A 122 1.78 -3.16 -11.72
C LEU A 122 0.69 -3.10 -12.80
N GLY A 123 -0.16 -2.08 -12.76
CA GLY A 123 -1.29 -1.94 -13.68
C GLY A 123 -0.94 -1.40 -15.07
N ALA A 124 0.31 -1.50 -15.51
CA ALA A 124 0.73 -1.01 -16.81
C ALA A 124 0.95 -2.16 -17.78
N ARG A 125 0.47 -1.97 -19.01
CA ARG A 125 0.73 -2.87 -20.13
C ARG A 125 1.02 -2.10 -21.41
N ARG A 126 1.73 -2.74 -22.34
CA ARG A 126 2.01 -2.22 -23.68
C ARG A 126 0.87 -2.63 -24.62
N VAL A 127 0.34 -1.68 -25.38
CA VAL A 127 -0.70 -1.90 -26.39
C VAL A 127 -0.33 -1.10 -27.61
N ASP A 128 -0.30 -1.75 -28.78
CA ASP A 128 0.10 -1.11 -30.05
C ASP A 128 1.45 -0.38 -29.96
N GLY A 129 2.39 -0.92 -29.16
CA GLY A 129 3.73 -0.36 -28.94
C GLY A 129 3.81 0.76 -27.89
N GLU A 130 2.70 1.14 -27.26
CA GLU A 130 2.68 2.19 -26.24
C GLU A 130 2.36 1.66 -24.83
N TRP A 131 3.14 2.10 -23.84
CA TRP A 131 2.90 1.79 -22.43
C TRP A 131 1.73 2.62 -21.88
N MET A 132 0.76 1.96 -21.23
CA MET A 132 -0.42 2.60 -20.67
C MET A 132 -0.78 2.02 -19.30
N TRP A 133 -1.28 2.86 -18.39
CA TRP A 133 -1.96 2.38 -17.19
C TRP A 133 -3.39 1.94 -17.53
N ILE A 134 -3.81 0.76 -17.06
CA ILE A 134 -5.16 0.24 -17.32
C ILE A 134 -6.27 1.01 -16.61
N ASP A 135 -5.93 1.85 -15.63
CA ASP A 135 -6.87 2.75 -14.96
C ASP A 135 -7.15 4.02 -15.77
N GLY A 136 -6.50 4.19 -16.93
CA GLY A 136 -6.66 5.32 -17.84
C GLY A 136 -5.89 6.58 -17.43
N THR A 137 -5.08 6.52 -16.38
CA THR A 137 -4.19 7.64 -16.00
C THR A 137 -2.99 7.75 -16.94
N LYS A 138 -2.31 8.90 -16.93
CA LYS A 138 -1.16 9.14 -17.80
C LYS A 138 0.03 8.28 -17.40
N PHE A 139 0.73 7.71 -18.39
CA PHE A 139 2.00 7.01 -18.17
C PHE A 139 3.17 8.00 -18.09
N ASP A 140 3.25 8.76 -16.99
CA ASP A 140 4.09 9.96 -16.82
C ASP A 140 5.30 9.79 -15.88
N TYR A 141 5.39 8.68 -15.16
CA TYR A 141 6.52 8.33 -14.30
C TYR A 141 7.06 6.97 -14.73
N LYS A 142 8.39 6.84 -14.88
CA LYS A 142 9.03 5.70 -15.60
C LYS A 142 10.40 5.32 -15.00
N PRO A 143 10.47 4.80 -13.77
CA PRO A 143 11.71 4.43 -13.10
C PRO A 143 12.23 3.05 -13.55
N TRP A 144 12.34 2.85 -14.87
CA TRP A 144 12.90 1.64 -15.46
C TRP A 144 14.28 1.33 -14.86
N ALA A 145 14.57 0.04 -14.69
CA ALA A 145 15.91 -0.42 -14.38
C ALA A 145 16.85 -0.12 -15.55
N GLN A 146 18.15 -0.10 -15.27
CA GLN A 146 19.12 0.14 -16.33
C GLN A 146 19.07 -0.99 -17.36
N GLY A 147 18.74 -0.66 -18.60
CA GLY A 147 18.56 -1.63 -19.67
C GLY A 147 17.10 -1.83 -20.07
N GLU A 148 16.15 -1.42 -19.22
CA GLU A 148 14.72 -1.63 -19.46
C GLU A 148 14.01 -0.42 -20.08
N PRO A 149 12.90 -0.64 -20.82
CA PRO A 149 12.36 -1.94 -21.21
C PRO A 149 13.14 -2.60 -22.37
N ASN A 150 13.31 -3.92 -22.34
CA ASN A 150 14.21 -4.64 -23.26
C ASN A 150 13.55 -5.74 -24.12
N ASP A 151 12.31 -6.15 -23.82
CA ASP A 151 11.59 -7.24 -24.47
C ASP A 151 12.41 -8.53 -24.62
N TRP A 152 13.13 -8.93 -23.57
CA TRP A 152 14.18 -9.96 -23.61
C TRP A 152 13.68 -11.30 -24.16
N GLN A 153 12.46 -11.69 -23.79
CA GLN A 153 11.87 -12.96 -24.21
C GLN A 153 11.52 -13.02 -25.70
N TYR A 154 11.50 -11.90 -26.42
CA TYR A 154 11.27 -11.83 -27.88
C TYR A 154 12.34 -12.58 -28.71
N THR A 155 13.49 -12.93 -28.12
CA THR A 155 14.63 -13.47 -28.87
C THR A 155 14.66 -14.99 -29.06
N SER A 156 13.70 -15.74 -28.51
CA SER A 156 13.60 -17.19 -28.77
C SER A 156 12.80 -17.47 -30.04
N GLU A 157 13.16 -18.51 -30.81
CA GLU A 157 12.41 -18.92 -32.02
C GLU A 157 10.95 -19.34 -31.73
N GLU A 158 10.57 -19.44 -30.44
CA GLU A 158 9.22 -19.70 -29.93
C GLU A 158 8.47 -18.42 -29.48
N ALA A 159 9.10 -17.24 -29.62
CA ALA A 159 8.65 -15.97 -29.02
C ALA A 159 7.70 -15.12 -29.87
N GLU A 160 7.26 -15.59 -31.04
CA GLU A 160 6.34 -14.81 -31.91
C GLU A 160 5.03 -14.39 -31.20
N GLU A 161 4.73 -14.96 -30.02
CA GLU A 161 3.53 -14.67 -29.23
C GLU A 161 3.79 -14.33 -27.74
N ARG A 162 5.05 -14.19 -27.29
CA ARG A 162 5.37 -13.95 -25.86
C ARG A 162 6.21 -12.70 -25.66
N PHE A 163 5.53 -11.56 -25.63
CA PHE A 163 6.12 -10.24 -25.41
C PHE A 163 6.15 -9.88 -23.92
N GLU A 164 7.18 -9.15 -23.50
CA GLU A 164 7.26 -8.57 -22.16
C GLU A 164 6.44 -7.28 -22.12
N ASP A 165 5.11 -7.43 -22.22
CA ASP A 165 4.18 -6.31 -22.35
C ASP A 165 3.58 -5.85 -21.02
N CYS A 166 4.02 -6.36 -19.88
CA CYS A 166 3.54 -5.97 -18.55
C CYS A 166 4.65 -5.35 -17.70
N VAL A 167 4.29 -4.38 -16.86
CA VAL A 167 5.26 -3.73 -15.96
C VAL A 167 5.32 -4.46 -14.63
N ALA A 168 6.51 -4.89 -14.25
CA ALA A 168 6.82 -5.45 -12.95
C ALA A 168 7.89 -4.62 -12.24
N MET A 169 7.94 -4.68 -10.91
CA MET A 169 8.92 -3.97 -10.09
C MET A 169 9.76 -4.97 -9.31
N TYR A 170 11.08 -4.80 -9.31
CA TYR A 170 11.96 -5.65 -8.53
C TYR A 170 11.78 -5.43 -7.02
N THR A 171 11.44 -6.49 -6.30
CA THR A 171 11.12 -6.46 -4.86
C THR A 171 12.09 -7.24 -3.98
N SER A 172 12.96 -8.04 -4.59
CA SER A 172 13.95 -8.89 -3.91
C SER A 172 15.32 -8.80 -4.60
N PRO A 173 16.41 -9.19 -3.93
CA PRO A 173 17.77 -9.16 -4.49
C PRO A 173 18.06 -10.05 -5.72
N LEU A 174 17.07 -10.63 -6.42
CA LEU A 174 17.22 -11.47 -7.63
C LEU A 174 18.36 -12.49 -7.58
N GLY A 175 18.47 -13.22 -6.46
CA GLY A 175 19.53 -14.20 -6.29
C GLY A 175 20.97 -13.67 -6.34
N SER A 176 21.15 -12.34 -6.36
CA SER A 176 22.46 -11.72 -6.25
C SER A 176 22.95 -11.82 -4.80
N ASN A 177 24.25 -12.04 -4.63
CA ASN A 177 24.91 -11.94 -3.34
C ASN A 177 25.19 -10.47 -2.95
N GLU A 178 24.63 -9.52 -3.68
CA GLU A 178 24.82 -8.09 -3.43
C GLU A 178 23.96 -7.64 -2.25
N PRO A 179 24.52 -6.91 -1.26
CA PRO A 179 23.77 -6.43 -0.10
C PRO A 179 22.57 -5.54 -0.46
N VAL A 180 22.64 -4.86 -1.60
CA VAL A 180 21.56 -4.06 -2.18
C VAL A 180 21.64 -4.20 -3.70
N HIS A 181 20.70 -4.92 -4.31
CA HIS A 181 20.65 -5.01 -5.76
C HIS A 181 20.23 -3.65 -6.35
N PRO A 182 20.96 -3.11 -7.37
CA PRO A 182 20.75 -1.75 -7.87
C PRO A 182 19.36 -1.51 -8.49
N TYR A 183 18.64 -2.59 -8.81
CA TYR A 183 17.31 -2.51 -9.42
C TYR A 183 16.16 -2.59 -8.42
N LEU A 184 16.40 -2.72 -7.12
CA LEU A 184 15.32 -2.73 -6.12
C LEU A 184 14.44 -1.48 -6.25
N GLY A 185 13.13 -1.69 -6.40
CA GLY A 185 12.14 -0.64 -6.63
C GLY A 185 12.15 -0.05 -8.05
N ARG A 186 12.99 -0.54 -8.97
CA ARG A 186 12.97 -0.17 -10.39
C ARG A 186 12.05 -1.10 -11.18
N TRP A 187 11.62 -0.63 -12.35
CA TRP A 187 10.71 -1.38 -13.21
C TRP A 187 11.45 -2.27 -14.21
N ASN A 188 10.82 -3.38 -14.52
CA ASN A 188 11.13 -4.34 -15.56
C ASN A 188 9.91 -4.45 -16.48
N ASP A 189 10.10 -4.57 -17.78
CA ASP A 189 9.07 -5.15 -18.62
C ASP A 189 9.15 -6.67 -18.53
N ASN A 190 8.00 -7.33 -18.45
CA ASN A 190 7.94 -8.77 -18.21
C ASN A 190 6.66 -9.36 -18.82
N VAL A 191 6.61 -10.67 -19.00
CA VAL A 191 5.46 -11.36 -19.63
C VAL A 191 4.21 -11.24 -18.79
N CYS A 192 3.07 -10.96 -19.41
CA CYS A 192 1.80 -10.77 -18.71
C CYS A 192 1.26 -12.08 -18.11
N GLU A 193 1.53 -13.21 -18.76
CA GLU A 193 1.04 -14.54 -18.38
C GLU A 193 1.83 -15.17 -17.21
N GLY A 194 2.92 -14.54 -16.76
CA GLY A 194 3.72 -15.00 -15.63
C GLY A 194 2.95 -14.92 -14.30
N THR A 195 3.21 -15.86 -13.37
CA THR A 195 2.62 -15.82 -12.02
C THR A 195 3.49 -14.99 -11.07
N TYR A 196 3.09 -13.76 -10.78
CA TYR A 196 3.83 -12.83 -9.92
C TYR A 196 3.59 -13.10 -8.43
N GLU A 197 4.62 -12.87 -7.60
CA GLU A 197 4.52 -12.97 -6.13
C GLU A 197 3.39 -12.09 -5.59
N ALA A 198 3.28 -10.87 -6.12
CA ALA A 198 2.29 -9.92 -5.68
C ALA A 198 1.85 -8.97 -6.80
N ALA A 199 0.66 -8.44 -6.63
CA ALA A 199 0.19 -7.23 -7.30
C ALA A 199 -0.46 -6.29 -6.27
N ILE A 200 -0.55 -5.00 -6.57
CA ILE A 200 -1.27 -4.03 -5.73
C ILE A 200 -2.50 -3.52 -6.46
N CYS A 201 -3.66 -3.61 -5.83
CA CYS A 201 -4.87 -2.89 -6.24
C CYS A 201 -4.88 -1.47 -5.65
N LYS A 202 -5.41 -0.50 -6.40
CA LYS A 202 -5.53 0.91 -6.03
C LYS A 202 -6.95 1.42 -6.29
N LYS A 203 -7.54 2.14 -5.33
CA LYS A 203 -8.80 2.87 -5.51
C LYS A 203 -8.88 4.14 -4.66
N LYS A 204 -9.84 5.00 -5.01
CA LYS A 204 -10.16 6.19 -4.21
C LYS A 204 -10.84 5.81 -2.88
N PRO A 205 -10.61 6.55 -1.79
CA PRO A 205 -11.33 6.36 -0.53
C PRO A 205 -12.84 6.66 -0.68
N HIS A 206 -13.65 6.09 0.22
CA HIS A 206 -15.11 6.19 0.18
C HIS A 206 -15.65 7.62 0.38
N TYR A 207 -14.86 8.55 0.93
CA TYR A 207 -15.35 9.84 1.45
C TYR A 207 -15.09 11.08 0.57
N ILE A 208 -14.74 10.94 -0.71
CA ILE A 208 -14.43 12.13 -1.55
C ILE A 208 -15.69 12.98 -1.87
N HIS A 209 -16.90 12.56 -1.48
CA HIS A 209 -18.14 13.29 -1.83
C HIS A 209 -18.66 14.30 -0.79
N LYS A 210 -17.98 14.61 0.31
CA LYS A 210 -18.55 15.51 1.36
C LYS A 210 -17.59 16.53 1.99
N ILE A 211 -16.60 17.03 1.25
CA ILE A 211 -15.85 18.21 1.69
C ILE A 211 -15.70 19.18 0.52
N PHE A 212 -16.81 19.78 0.09
CA PHE A 212 -16.89 21.10 -0.53
C PHE A 212 -18.30 21.66 -0.26
#